data_AF-A0A5N0HQ79-F1
#
_entry.id   AF-A0A5N0HQ79-F1
#
_cell.length_a   1.000
_cell.length_b   1.000
_cell.length_c   1.000
_cell.angle_alpha   90.00
_cell.angle_beta   90.00
_cell.angle_gamma   90.00
#
_symmetry.space_group_name_H-M   'P 1'
#
loop_
_entity.id
_entity.type
_entity.pdbx_description
1 polymer ?
#
loop_
_entity_poly.entity_id
_entity_poly.type
_entity_poly.pdbx_seq_one_letter_code
_entity_poly.pdbx_strand_id
1 'polypeptide(L)'
;MQQARERINAALDAIDAAHEVLRATSSDVAGNDFRVEVAERLETQQRTNRGLMYRYFGEIADPPDEPACTAQVRTALWRRLRITPGEITRRLKLAARIRPRRSLTGPPVPAELPELAAAVAAGALGEDHIRAVCQALDVLPASVCPAEVAAAEHRLVTEAAQLDAGLITRLVQRIADYLNPDGQFSDTDRARRRGLYLGAQGPDGMSRLSGLLDPQARAYFEAIEAALRPGRHQPDGSDPGARDTRTPAQRCHDALKLGLVFQALCAAVG
;
A
#
# COMPACT_ATOMS: atom_id res chain seq x y z
N MET A 1 31.49 13.05 10.85
CA MET A 1 30.24 12.48 11.40
C MET A 1 29.62 13.34 12.51
N GLN A 2 30.38 13.74 13.54
CA GLN A 2 29.87 14.58 14.64
C GLN A 2 29.26 15.91 14.16
N GLN A 3 29.98 16.67 13.33
CA GLN A 3 29.49 17.92 12.74
C GLN A 3 28.18 17.75 11.93
N ALA A 4 28.01 16.62 11.23
CA ALA A 4 26.80 16.34 10.47
C ALA A 4 25.60 16.07 11.40
N ARG A 5 25.83 15.31 12.48
CA ARG A 5 24.80 15.06 13.52
C ARG A 5 24.37 16.36 14.20
N GLU A 6 25.33 17.20 14.59
CA GLU A 6 25.06 18.52 15.19
C GLU A 6 24.25 19.41 14.26
N ARG A 7 24.62 19.48 12.97
CA ARG A 7 23.87 20.27 11.98
C ARG A 7 22.45 19.76 11.76
N ILE A 8 22.24 18.45 11.72
CA ILE A 8 20.90 17.85 11.58
C ILE A 8 20.05 18.18 12.82
N ASN A 9 20.60 18.00 14.03
CA ASN A 9 19.88 18.28 15.27
C ASN A 9 19.50 19.77 15.37
N ALA A 10 20.43 20.68 15.11
CA ALA A 10 20.14 22.11 15.13
C ALA A 10 19.04 22.52 14.13
N ALA A 11 18.98 21.86 12.96
CA ALA A 11 17.91 22.10 11.99
C ALA A 11 16.55 21.56 12.47
N LEU A 12 16.52 20.40 13.14
CA LEU A 12 15.29 19.86 13.74
C LEU A 12 14.79 20.75 14.89
N ASP A 13 15.70 21.20 15.77
CA ASP A 13 15.37 22.12 16.86
C ASP A 13 14.77 23.43 16.34
N ALA A 14 15.31 23.96 15.24
CA ALA A 14 14.77 25.16 14.59
C ALA A 14 13.36 24.95 14.01
N ILE A 15 13.08 23.76 13.44
CA ILE A 15 11.74 23.39 12.96
C ILE A 15 10.77 23.30 14.13
N ASP A 16 11.16 22.64 15.23
CA ASP A 16 10.32 22.50 16.42
C ASP A 16 10.00 23.85 17.06
N ALA A 17 10.98 24.76 17.13
CA ALA A 17 10.79 26.13 17.59
C ALA A 17 9.80 26.91 16.70
N ALA A 18 9.90 26.78 15.36
CA ALA A 18 8.96 27.40 14.44
C ALA A 18 7.53 26.85 14.59
N HIS A 19 7.38 25.54 14.79
CA HIS A 19 6.07 24.93 15.06
C HIS A 19 5.46 25.38 16.39
N GLU A 20 6.26 25.65 17.42
CA GLU A 20 5.77 26.23 18.68
C GLU A 20 5.17 27.62 18.44
N VAL A 21 5.87 28.48 17.70
CA VAL A 21 5.36 29.81 17.32
C VAL A 21 4.05 29.71 16.55
N LEU A 22 3.98 28.83 15.53
CA LEU A 22 2.76 28.65 14.73
C LEU A 22 1.58 28.15 15.57
N ARG A 23 1.81 27.25 16.53
CA ARG A 23 0.75 26.74 17.43
C ARG A 23 0.24 27.81 18.40
N ALA A 24 1.11 28.70 18.87
CA ALA A 24 0.74 29.76 19.82
C ALA A 24 0.11 30.99 19.15
N THR A 25 0.30 31.18 17.84
CA THR A 25 -0.16 32.37 17.11
C THR A 25 -1.58 32.18 16.60
N SER A 26 -2.51 33.02 17.06
CA SER A 26 -3.89 33.01 16.55
C SER A 26 -3.99 33.58 15.13
N SER A 27 -4.89 33.00 14.33
CA SER A 27 -5.27 33.51 12.99
C SER A 27 -6.61 34.27 13.00
N ASP A 28 -7.14 34.65 14.16
CA ASP A 28 -8.52 35.15 14.31
C ASP A 28 -8.80 36.43 13.50
N VAL A 29 -7.77 37.26 13.31
CA VAL A 29 -7.85 38.50 12.52
C VAL A 29 -7.40 38.33 11.05
N ALA A 30 -7.01 37.11 10.65
CA ALA A 30 -6.62 36.82 9.29
C ALA A 30 -7.83 36.48 8.41
N GLY A 31 -7.78 36.86 7.12
CA GLY A 31 -8.76 36.43 6.12
C GLY A 31 -8.55 34.98 5.67
N ASN A 32 -9.51 34.43 4.92
CA ASN A 32 -9.39 33.06 4.40
C ASN A 32 -8.27 32.90 3.37
N ASP A 33 -7.94 33.95 2.61
CA ASP A 33 -6.85 33.91 1.63
C ASP A 33 -5.52 33.57 2.31
N PHE A 34 -5.20 34.26 3.42
CA PHE A 34 -4.02 33.95 4.24
C PHE A 34 -4.07 32.51 4.80
N ARG A 35 -5.25 32.04 5.25
CA ARG A 35 -5.39 30.67 5.79
C ARG A 35 -5.16 29.62 4.70
N VAL A 36 -5.56 29.89 3.46
CA VAL A 36 -5.31 29.02 2.30
C VAL A 36 -3.82 28.99 1.98
N GLU A 37 -3.13 30.14 1.95
CA GLU A 37 -1.67 30.22 1.76
C GLU A 37 -0.92 29.43 2.85
N VAL A 38 -1.35 29.54 4.11
CA VAL A 38 -0.78 28.77 5.22
C VAL A 38 -1.04 27.26 5.02
N ALA A 39 -2.25 26.86 4.64
CA ALA A 39 -2.58 25.46 4.38
C ALA A 39 -1.73 24.87 3.24
N GLU A 40 -1.54 25.61 2.15
CA GLU A 40 -0.65 25.21 1.04
C GLU A 40 0.80 25.01 1.51
N ARG A 41 1.31 25.91 2.35
CA ARG A 41 2.66 25.80 2.89
C ARG A 41 2.83 24.61 3.82
N LEU A 42 1.85 24.35 4.69
CA LEU A 42 1.86 23.18 5.59
C LEU A 42 1.81 21.87 4.80
N GLU A 43 1.01 21.82 3.74
CA GLU A 43 0.94 20.65 2.85
C GLU A 43 2.29 20.40 2.14
N THR A 44 2.92 21.45 1.62
CA THR A 44 4.27 21.37 1.01
C THR A 44 5.32 20.88 2.01
N GLN A 45 5.27 21.36 3.26
CA GLN A 45 6.14 20.90 4.34
C GLN A 45 5.91 19.42 4.66
N GLN A 46 4.66 18.97 4.69
CA GLN A 46 4.31 17.58 4.94
C GLN A 46 4.87 16.65 3.85
N ARG A 47 4.79 17.03 2.57
CA ARG A 47 5.38 16.28 1.44
C ARG A 47 6.91 16.24 1.51
N THR A 48 7.53 17.36 1.85
CA THR A 48 8.99 17.44 2.02
C THR A 48 9.48 16.56 3.17
N ASN A 49 8.79 16.63 4.31
CA ASN A 49 9.07 15.79 5.47
C ASN A 49 8.85 14.30 5.15
N ARG A 50 7.85 13.99 4.31
CA ARG A 50 7.62 12.62 3.81
C ARG A 50 8.81 12.09 3.00
N GLY A 51 9.37 12.90 2.11
CA GLY A 51 10.59 12.56 1.37
C GLY A 51 11.80 12.30 2.28
N LEU A 52 12.01 13.17 3.27
CA LEU A 52 13.05 12.99 4.30
C LEU A 52 12.84 11.70 5.11
N MET A 53 11.60 11.39 5.47
CA MET A 53 11.26 10.17 6.19
C MET A 53 11.65 8.93 5.37
N TYR A 54 11.33 8.87 4.08
CA TYR A 54 11.73 7.72 3.24
C TYR A 54 13.24 7.63 3.03
N ARG A 55 13.96 8.75 3.01
CA ARG A 55 15.43 8.74 3.03
C ARG A 55 15.94 8.00 4.26
N TYR A 56 15.52 8.43 5.46
CA TYR A 56 15.97 7.80 6.71
C TYR A 56 15.50 6.35 6.85
N PHE A 57 14.29 6.00 6.39
CA PHE A 57 13.84 4.61 6.39
C PHE A 57 14.67 3.73 5.44
N GLY A 58 15.13 4.27 4.30
CA GLY A 58 16.06 3.59 3.41
C GLY A 58 17.44 3.39 4.03
N GLU A 59 17.99 4.44 4.64
CA GLU A 59 19.28 4.38 5.37
C GLU A 59 19.20 3.45 6.59
N ILE A 60 18.06 3.35 7.26
CA ILE A 60 17.86 2.39 8.35
C ILE A 60 17.79 0.95 7.81
N ALA A 61 17.21 0.75 6.64
CA ALA A 61 17.12 -0.56 6.00
C ALA A 61 18.48 -1.07 5.52
N ASP A 62 19.29 -0.18 4.92
CA ASP A 62 20.62 -0.43 4.38
C ASP A 62 21.60 0.66 4.85
N PRO A 63 22.10 0.58 6.10
CA PRO A 63 22.98 1.60 6.67
C PRO A 63 24.28 1.78 5.86
N PRO A 64 24.70 3.02 5.60
CA PRO A 64 25.95 3.28 4.88
C PRO A 64 27.20 2.98 5.73
N ASP A 65 27.07 3.06 7.05
CA ASP A 65 28.15 3.05 8.04
C ASP A 65 28.13 1.85 9.00
N GLU A 66 27.08 1.02 8.94
CA GLU A 66 26.88 -0.13 9.82
C GLU A 66 26.32 -1.35 9.05
N PRO A 67 26.31 -2.55 9.65
CA PRO A 67 25.64 -3.71 9.05
C PRO A 67 24.14 -3.49 8.81
N ALA A 68 23.55 -4.34 7.96
CA ALA A 68 22.13 -4.27 7.59
C ALA A 68 21.17 -4.22 8.79
N CYS A 69 19.99 -3.63 8.55
CA CYS A 69 18.94 -3.44 9.56
C CYS A 69 18.63 -4.72 10.36
N THR A 70 18.68 -4.62 11.69
CA THR A 70 18.40 -5.75 12.57
C THR A 70 16.94 -5.73 13.06
N ALA A 71 16.45 -6.89 13.55
CA ALA A 71 15.15 -6.97 14.23
C ALA A 71 15.04 -6.01 15.43
N GLN A 72 16.16 -5.74 16.09
CA GLN A 72 16.24 -4.80 17.21
C GLN A 72 15.96 -3.36 16.76
N VAL A 73 16.52 -2.94 15.62
CA VAL A 73 16.26 -1.60 15.04
C VAL A 73 14.80 -1.45 14.66
N ARG A 74 14.18 -2.46 14.04
CA ARG A 74 12.74 -2.46 13.75
C ARG A 74 11.87 -2.34 15.00
N THR A 75 12.27 -3.03 16.08
CA THR A 75 11.60 -2.93 17.38
C THR A 75 11.75 -1.53 18.00
N ALA A 76 12.93 -0.92 17.87
CA ALA A 76 13.16 0.45 18.33
C ALA A 76 12.29 1.46 17.58
N LEU A 77 12.16 1.33 16.25
CA LEU A 77 11.25 2.14 15.44
C LEU A 77 9.81 2.03 15.94
N TRP A 78 9.32 0.81 16.19
CA TRP A 78 7.98 0.58 16.72
C TRP A 78 7.74 1.30 18.05
N ARG A 79 8.67 1.17 18.99
CA ARG A 79 8.58 1.82 20.31
C ARG A 79 8.66 3.34 20.25
N ARG A 80 9.51 3.89 19.36
CA ARG A 80 9.75 5.34 19.27
C ARG A 80 8.70 6.09 18.47
N LEU A 81 8.26 5.53 17.34
CA LEU A 81 7.42 6.24 16.39
C LEU A 81 5.91 6.11 16.67
N ARG A 82 5.50 5.21 17.58
CA ARG A 82 4.08 4.98 17.93
C ARG A 82 3.19 4.65 16.71
N ILE A 83 3.76 4.02 15.68
CA ILE A 83 3.06 3.53 14.49
C ILE A 83 3.02 2.00 14.49
N THR A 84 2.12 1.40 13.72
CA THR A 84 1.98 -0.06 13.68
C THR A 84 3.20 -0.74 13.02
N PRO A 85 3.50 -2.01 13.36
CA PRO A 85 4.52 -2.79 12.64
C PRO A 85 4.25 -2.91 11.13
N GLY A 86 2.96 -2.92 10.75
CA GLY A 86 2.53 -2.89 9.35
C GLY A 86 2.95 -1.61 8.64
N GLU A 87 2.77 -0.45 9.29
CA GLU A 87 3.18 0.84 8.73
C GLU A 87 4.72 0.98 8.64
N ILE A 88 5.46 0.45 9.61
CA ILE A 88 6.94 0.38 9.52
C ILE A 88 7.36 -0.45 8.31
N THR A 89 6.78 -1.64 8.16
CA THR A 89 7.08 -2.54 7.04
C THR A 89 6.73 -1.89 5.71
N ARG A 90 5.58 -1.21 5.63
CA ARG A 90 5.15 -0.47 4.44
C ARG A 90 6.14 0.63 4.08
N ARG A 91 6.60 1.42 5.04
CA ARG A 91 7.57 2.51 4.80
C ARG A 91 8.94 1.98 4.37
N LEU A 92 9.42 0.90 4.98
CA LEU A 92 10.66 0.22 4.56
C LEU A 92 10.55 -0.31 3.13
N LYS A 93 9.43 -0.97 2.79
CA LYS A 93 9.19 -1.46 1.41
C LYS A 93 9.17 -0.34 0.40
N LEU A 94 8.46 0.75 0.69
CA LEU A 94 8.40 1.90 -0.22
C LEU A 94 9.77 2.57 -0.37
N ALA A 95 10.49 2.79 0.73
CA ALA A 95 11.85 3.30 0.69
C ALA A 95 12.76 2.42 -0.19
N ALA A 96 12.66 1.10 -0.12
CA ALA A 96 13.45 0.21 -0.97
C ALA A 96 13.20 0.39 -2.48
N ARG A 97 12.01 0.88 -2.88
CA ARG A 97 11.67 1.17 -4.29
C ARG A 97 12.23 2.50 -4.77
N ILE A 98 12.23 3.51 -3.90
CA ILE A 98 12.58 4.90 -4.27
C ILE A 98 13.97 5.34 -3.78
N ARG A 99 14.76 4.42 -3.22
CA ARG A 99 16.13 4.70 -2.78
C ARG A 99 17.13 3.91 -3.63
N PRO A 100 18.28 4.52 -4.00
CA PRO A 100 19.38 3.78 -4.58
C PRO A 100 19.81 2.64 -3.65
N ARG A 101 20.22 1.52 -4.24
CA ARG A 101 20.68 0.33 -3.50
C ARG A 101 22.18 0.14 -3.69
N ARG A 102 22.84 -0.40 -2.67
CA ARG A 102 24.24 -0.77 -2.77
C ARG A 102 24.40 -1.99 -3.68
N SER A 103 25.39 -1.94 -4.57
CA SER A 103 25.85 -3.13 -5.29
C SER A 103 26.95 -3.82 -4.48
N LEU A 104 26.97 -5.15 -4.47
CA LEU A 104 27.98 -5.92 -3.74
C LEU A 104 29.37 -5.81 -4.37
N THR A 105 29.46 -5.58 -5.68
CA THR A 105 30.70 -5.63 -6.45
C THR A 105 30.82 -4.55 -7.52
N GLY A 106 29.90 -3.58 -7.56
CA GLY A 106 29.81 -2.60 -8.64
C GLY A 106 29.30 -1.21 -8.22
N PRO A 107 28.96 -0.33 -9.19
CA PRO A 107 28.41 0.98 -8.89
C PRO A 107 27.04 0.87 -8.20
N PRO A 108 26.61 1.90 -7.45
CA PRO A 108 25.28 1.93 -6.85
C PRO A 108 24.18 1.64 -7.88
N VAL A 109 23.23 0.80 -7.51
CA VAL A 109 22.07 0.51 -8.34
C VAL A 109 21.07 1.66 -8.17
N PRO A 110 20.55 2.25 -9.25
CA PRO A 110 19.53 3.28 -9.15
C PRO A 110 18.29 2.76 -8.42
N ALA A 111 17.45 3.69 -7.96
CA ALA A 111 16.14 3.34 -7.44
C ALA A 111 15.34 2.54 -8.47
N GLU A 112 14.45 1.66 -8.01
CA GLU A 112 13.51 0.95 -8.90
C GLU A 112 12.63 1.94 -9.66
N LEU A 113 12.22 3.01 -8.97
CA LEU A 113 11.36 4.07 -9.48
C LEU A 113 12.10 5.43 -9.37
N PRO A 114 13.02 5.74 -10.30
CA PRO A 114 13.86 6.94 -10.23
C PRO A 114 13.10 8.27 -10.37
N GLU A 115 12.07 8.33 -11.21
CA GLU A 115 11.27 9.55 -11.39
C GLU A 115 10.43 9.82 -10.14
N LEU A 116 9.80 8.76 -9.60
CA LEU A 116 9.07 8.85 -8.35
C LEU A 116 9.99 9.23 -7.18
N ALA A 117 11.20 8.67 -7.14
CA ALA A 117 12.21 9.01 -6.14
C ALA A 117 12.57 10.51 -6.16
N ALA A 118 12.78 11.07 -7.34
CA ALA A 118 13.09 12.49 -7.51
C ALA A 118 11.91 13.38 -7.06
N ALA A 119 10.68 13.05 -7.48
CA ALA A 119 9.49 13.81 -7.12
C ALA A 119 9.20 13.77 -5.61
N VAL A 120 9.39 12.61 -4.97
CA VAL A 120 9.24 12.46 -3.51
C VAL A 120 10.32 13.23 -2.76
N ALA A 121 11.57 13.20 -3.23
CA ALA A 121 12.67 13.95 -2.62
C ALA A 121 12.46 15.48 -2.73
N ALA A 122 11.84 15.94 -3.81
CA ALA A 122 11.48 17.34 -4.03
C ALA A 122 10.23 17.79 -3.25
N GLY A 123 9.51 16.88 -2.58
CA GLY A 123 8.25 17.20 -1.90
C GLY A 123 7.09 17.50 -2.85
N ALA A 124 7.16 17.06 -4.11
CA ALA A 124 6.12 17.30 -5.11
C ALA A 124 4.87 16.44 -4.87
N LEU A 125 5.03 15.25 -4.28
CA LEU A 125 3.97 14.25 -4.16
C LEU A 125 3.61 13.94 -2.70
N GLY A 126 2.31 13.84 -2.43
CA GLY A 126 1.77 13.35 -1.17
C GLY A 126 1.72 11.82 -1.08
N GLU A 127 1.38 11.30 0.10
CA GLU A 127 1.34 9.86 0.38
C GLU A 127 0.39 9.09 -0.56
N ASP A 128 -0.76 9.68 -0.86
CA ASP A 128 -1.78 9.07 -1.69
C ASP A 128 -1.37 9.03 -3.16
N HIS A 129 -0.70 10.09 -3.66
CA HIS A 129 -0.08 10.09 -4.99
C HIS A 129 0.97 8.99 -5.12
N ILE A 130 1.88 8.89 -4.14
CA ILE A 130 2.93 7.86 -4.13
C ILE A 130 2.30 6.47 -4.18
N ARG A 131 1.25 6.23 -3.37
CA ARG A 131 0.52 4.96 -3.35
C ARG A 131 -0.12 4.67 -4.70
N ALA A 132 -0.80 5.66 -5.29
CA ALA A 132 -1.48 5.50 -6.58
C ALA A 132 -0.50 5.18 -7.71
N VAL A 133 0.63 5.89 -7.78
CA VAL A 133 1.69 5.62 -8.77
C VAL A 133 2.29 4.22 -8.58
N CYS A 134 2.64 3.83 -7.35
CA CYS A 134 3.15 2.49 -7.08
C CYS A 134 2.14 1.40 -7.49
N GLN A 135 0.87 1.55 -7.12
CA GLN A 135 -0.19 0.59 -7.47
C GLN A 135 -0.36 0.47 -8.99
N ALA A 136 -0.24 1.58 -9.71
CA ALA A 136 -0.33 1.60 -11.17
C ALA A 136 0.76 0.77 -11.84
N LEU A 137 1.99 0.90 -11.35
CA LEU A 137 3.14 0.20 -11.90
C LEU A 137 3.11 -1.28 -11.51
N ASP A 138 2.62 -1.61 -10.30
CA ASP A 138 2.53 -2.97 -9.80
C ASP A 138 1.53 -3.86 -10.58
N VAL A 139 0.52 -3.24 -11.23
CA VAL A 139 -0.46 -3.96 -12.06
C VAL A 139 0.02 -4.22 -13.49
N LEU A 140 1.13 -3.62 -13.93
CA LEU A 140 1.62 -3.85 -15.29
C LEU A 140 2.02 -5.32 -15.49
N PRO A 141 1.60 -5.94 -16.62
CA PRO A 141 2.02 -7.30 -16.97
C PRO A 141 3.53 -7.43 -17.14
N ALA A 142 4.07 -8.61 -16.88
CA ALA A 142 5.47 -8.93 -17.10
C ALA A 142 5.91 -8.87 -18.57
N SER A 143 4.96 -8.86 -19.52
CA SER A 143 5.23 -8.68 -20.95
C SER A 143 5.57 -7.25 -21.36
N VAL A 144 5.25 -6.25 -20.53
CA VAL A 144 5.57 -4.84 -20.80
C VAL A 144 7.07 -4.65 -20.67
N CYS A 145 7.72 -4.08 -21.68
CA CYS A 145 9.18 -3.97 -21.66
C CYS A 145 9.65 -2.88 -20.69
N PRO A 146 10.89 -2.93 -20.18
CA PRO A 146 11.39 -1.95 -19.20
C PRO A 146 11.32 -0.49 -19.68
N ALA A 147 11.47 -0.25 -20.98
CA ALA A 147 11.37 1.10 -21.54
C ALA A 147 9.93 1.66 -21.47
N GLU A 148 8.92 0.81 -21.68
CA GLU A 148 7.51 1.20 -21.55
C GLU A 148 7.12 1.41 -20.08
N VAL A 149 7.66 0.60 -19.17
CA VAL A 149 7.48 0.80 -17.72
C VAL A 149 8.08 2.15 -17.28
N ALA A 150 9.28 2.50 -17.75
CA ALA A 150 9.91 3.78 -17.45
C ALA A 150 9.11 4.97 -18.02
N ALA A 151 8.60 4.83 -19.26
CA ALA A 151 7.74 5.84 -19.86
C ALA A 151 6.41 6.00 -19.09
N ALA A 152 5.84 4.89 -18.58
CA ALA A 152 4.65 4.91 -17.75
C ALA A 152 4.92 5.62 -16.40
N GLU A 153 6.04 5.31 -15.74
CA GLU A 153 6.46 5.98 -14.51
C GLU A 153 6.57 7.49 -14.72
N HIS A 154 7.33 7.93 -15.73
CA HIS A 154 7.53 9.34 -16.02
C HIS A 154 6.20 10.10 -16.23
N ARG A 155 5.28 9.51 -17.01
CA ARG A 155 3.95 10.09 -17.24
C ARG A 155 3.14 10.15 -15.96
N LEU A 156 3.07 9.06 -15.20
CA LEU A 156 2.31 9.00 -13.95
C LEU A 156 2.81 10.01 -12.92
N VAL A 157 4.13 10.16 -12.78
CA VAL A 157 4.75 11.10 -11.85
C VAL A 157 4.47 12.55 -12.28
N THR A 158 4.59 12.85 -13.58
CA THR A 158 4.31 14.18 -14.12
C THR A 158 2.87 14.61 -13.88
N GLU A 159 1.91 13.72 -14.14
CA GLU A 159 0.48 13.97 -13.90
C GLU A 159 0.18 14.07 -12.39
N ALA A 160 0.80 13.21 -11.56
CA ALA A 160 0.58 13.20 -10.12
C ALA A 160 1.05 14.49 -9.43
N ALA A 161 1.99 15.22 -10.03
CA ALA A 161 2.41 16.53 -9.54
C ALA A 161 1.38 17.64 -9.77
N GLN A 162 0.39 17.43 -10.66
CA GLN A 162 -0.57 18.45 -11.09
C GLN A 162 -2.02 18.12 -10.69
N LEU A 163 -2.33 16.83 -10.52
CA LEU A 163 -3.70 16.35 -10.31
C LEU A 163 -3.90 15.80 -8.89
N ASP A 164 -5.16 15.77 -8.46
CA ASP A 164 -5.57 15.06 -7.25
C ASP A 164 -5.27 13.54 -7.35
N ALA A 165 -4.94 12.90 -6.23
CA ALA A 165 -4.58 11.48 -6.19
C ALA A 165 -5.73 10.57 -6.67
N GLY A 166 -7.00 10.93 -6.43
CA GLY A 166 -8.16 10.19 -6.93
C GLY A 166 -8.35 10.33 -8.45
N LEU A 167 -7.90 11.42 -9.06
CA LEU A 167 -7.80 11.54 -10.51
C LEU A 167 -6.69 10.67 -11.07
N ILE A 168 -5.55 10.58 -10.37
CA ILE A 168 -4.46 9.67 -10.74
C ILE A 168 -4.95 8.22 -10.75
N THR A 169 -5.67 7.75 -9.74
CA THR A 169 -6.22 6.38 -9.74
C THR A 169 -7.08 6.09 -10.98
N ARG A 170 -7.82 7.07 -11.51
CA ARG A 170 -8.60 6.92 -12.76
C ARG A 170 -7.70 6.92 -14.00
N LEU A 171 -6.69 7.78 -14.03
CA LEU A 171 -5.69 7.85 -15.10
C LEU A 171 -4.86 6.55 -15.18
N VAL A 172 -4.59 5.93 -14.05
CA VAL A 172 -3.91 4.63 -13.93
C VAL A 172 -4.67 3.55 -14.67
N GLN A 173 -6.00 3.48 -14.53
CA GLN A 173 -6.79 2.49 -15.27
C GLN A 173 -6.63 2.69 -16.78
N ARG A 174 -6.66 3.94 -17.26
CA ARG A 174 -6.49 4.25 -18.67
C ARG A 174 -5.09 3.92 -19.21
N ILE A 175 -4.05 4.12 -18.39
CA ILE A 175 -2.67 3.72 -18.74
C ILE A 175 -2.55 2.20 -18.76
N ALA A 176 -3.16 1.50 -17.81
CA ALA A 176 -3.19 0.04 -17.80
C ALA A 176 -3.92 -0.51 -19.04
N ASP A 177 -5.06 0.08 -19.41
CA ASP A 177 -5.80 -0.29 -20.62
C ASP A 177 -5.00 0.03 -21.90
N TYR A 178 -4.19 1.09 -21.91
CA TYR A 178 -3.33 1.40 -23.06
C TYR A 178 -2.14 0.43 -23.18
N LEU A 179 -1.51 0.08 -22.05
CA LEU A 179 -0.33 -0.81 -22.01
C LEU A 179 -0.71 -2.29 -22.10
N ASN A 180 -1.95 -2.64 -21.75
CA ASN A 180 -2.50 -3.97 -21.86
C ASN A 180 -3.93 -3.91 -22.43
N PRO A 181 -4.09 -3.55 -23.71
CA PRO A 181 -5.40 -3.34 -24.33
C PRO A 181 -6.23 -4.62 -24.39
N ASP A 182 -5.57 -5.77 -24.53
CA ASP A 182 -6.22 -7.07 -24.59
C ASP A 182 -6.54 -7.64 -23.19
N GLY A 183 -6.12 -6.96 -22.11
CA GLY A 183 -6.29 -7.41 -20.73
C GLY A 183 -5.61 -8.76 -20.45
N GLN A 184 -4.60 -9.12 -21.25
CA GLN A 184 -3.93 -10.41 -21.14
C GLN A 184 -2.92 -10.37 -20.00
N PHE A 185 -3.07 -11.29 -19.06
CA PHE A 185 -2.13 -11.50 -17.96
C PHE A 185 -1.61 -12.93 -18.04
N SER A 186 -0.30 -13.09 -17.97
CA SER A 186 0.33 -14.40 -17.91
C SER A 186 0.03 -15.10 -16.59
N ASP A 187 0.28 -16.41 -16.53
CA ASP A 187 0.18 -17.15 -15.25
C ASP A 187 1.19 -16.64 -14.22
N THR A 188 2.34 -16.11 -14.66
CA THR A 188 3.31 -15.44 -13.79
C THR A 188 2.73 -14.17 -13.16
N ASP A 189 1.98 -13.37 -13.93
CA ASP A 189 1.32 -12.16 -13.42
C ASP A 189 0.26 -12.49 -12.38
N ARG A 190 -0.58 -13.50 -12.67
CA ARG A 190 -1.59 -14.01 -11.74
C ARG A 190 -0.95 -14.58 -10.50
N ALA A 191 0.14 -15.34 -10.66
CA ALA A 191 0.91 -15.88 -9.56
C ALA A 191 1.47 -14.78 -8.65
N ARG A 192 2.00 -13.69 -9.21
CA ARG A 192 2.49 -12.55 -8.41
C ARG A 192 1.38 -11.86 -7.60
N ARG A 193 0.15 -11.82 -8.13
CA ARG A 193 -0.98 -11.05 -7.57
C ARG A 193 -1.87 -11.85 -6.61
N ARG A 194 -1.94 -13.17 -6.77
CA ARG A 194 -2.81 -14.02 -5.94
C ARG A 194 -2.38 -14.00 -4.47
N GLY A 195 -3.35 -14.01 -3.57
CA GLY A 195 -3.10 -14.09 -2.13
C GLY A 195 -4.37 -13.88 -1.32
N LEU A 196 -4.45 -14.54 -0.17
CA LEU A 196 -5.51 -14.39 0.81
C LEU A 196 -4.91 -14.00 2.16
N TYR A 197 -5.58 -13.08 2.86
CA TYR A 197 -5.21 -12.58 4.17
C TYR A 197 -6.38 -12.78 5.12
N LEU A 198 -6.15 -13.57 6.17
CA LEU A 198 -7.06 -13.70 7.29
C LEU A 198 -6.57 -12.80 8.42
N GLY A 199 -7.38 -11.81 8.76
CA GLY A 199 -7.10 -10.89 9.86
C GLY A 199 -7.17 -11.57 11.22
N ALA A 200 -6.60 -10.89 12.23
CA ALA A 200 -6.76 -11.29 13.62
C ALA A 200 -8.25 -11.43 13.98
N GLN A 201 -8.54 -12.39 14.86
CA GLN A 201 -9.89 -12.62 15.33
C GLN A 201 -10.35 -11.45 16.20
N GLY A 202 -11.54 -10.93 15.92
CA GLY A 202 -12.22 -9.94 16.73
C GLY A 202 -12.74 -10.52 18.04
N PRO A 203 -13.19 -9.67 18.97
CA PRO A 203 -13.74 -10.13 20.26
C PRO A 203 -15.02 -10.96 20.12
N ASP A 204 -15.70 -10.85 18.98
CA ASP A 204 -16.87 -11.63 18.58
C ASP A 204 -16.51 -13.00 17.96
N GLY A 205 -15.22 -13.32 17.85
CA GLY A 205 -14.76 -14.54 17.20
C GLY A 205 -14.68 -14.44 15.67
N MET A 206 -14.99 -13.28 15.07
CA MET A 206 -14.99 -13.11 13.62
C MET A 206 -13.65 -12.60 13.10
N SER A 207 -13.21 -13.10 11.93
CA SER A 207 -12.00 -12.62 11.25
C SER A 207 -12.35 -12.07 9.87
N ARG A 208 -11.71 -10.96 9.49
CA ARG A 208 -11.83 -10.44 8.12
C ARG A 208 -10.98 -11.27 7.17
N LEU A 209 -11.57 -11.82 6.12
CA LEU A 209 -10.87 -12.43 4.98
C LEU A 209 -10.82 -11.43 3.82
N SER A 210 -9.67 -11.28 3.16
CA SER A 210 -9.51 -10.40 2.00
C SER A 210 -8.40 -10.91 1.07
N GLY A 211 -8.42 -10.53 -0.21
CA GLY A 211 -7.37 -10.92 -1.15
C GLY A 211 -7.81 -11.02 -2.61
N LEU A 212 -6.93 -11.53 -3.46
CA LEU A 212 -7.19 -11.80 -4.88
C LEU A 212 -7.07 -13.30 -5.15
N LEU A 213 -8.12 -13.87 -5.77
CA LEU A 213 -8.13 -15.24 -6.25
C LEU A 213 -7.62 -15.30 -7.69
N ASP A 214 -6.83 -16.32 -8.02
CA ASP A 214 -6.56 -16.65 -9.42
C ASP A 214 -7.83 -17.22 -10.09
N PRO A 215 -7.87 -17.34 -11.44
CA PRO A 215 -9.06 -17.80 -12.14
C PRO A 215 -9.55 -19.19 -11.69
N GLN A 216 -8.64 -20.10 -11.38
CA GLN A 216 -8.99 -21.46 -10.95
C GLN A 216 -9.62 -21.45 -9.55
N ALA A 217 -9.00 -20.76 -8.60
CA ALA A 217 -9.53 -20.59 -7.25
C ALA A 217 -10.85 -19.82 -7.25
N ARG A 218 -11.02 -18.83 -8.15
CA ARG A 218 -12.29 -18.12 -8.35
C ARG A 218 -13.39 -19.06 -8.81
N ALA A 219 -13.11 -19.93 -9.79
CA ALA A 219 -14.09 -20.91 -10.28
C ALA A 219 -14.53 -21.87 -9.17
N TYR A 220 -13.59 -22.37 -8.35
CA TYR A 220 -13.94 -23.20 -7.18
C TYR A 220 -14.79 -22.44 -6.16
N PHE A 221 -14.45 -21.17 -5.89
CA PHE A 221 -15.21 -20.33 -4.97
C PHE A 221 -16.64 -20.08 -5.47
N GLU A 222 -16.82 -19.79 -6.77
CA GLU A 222 -18.13 -19.62 -7.39
C GLU A 222 -18.97 -20.91 -7.35
N ALA A 223 -18.33 -22.07 -7.56
CA ALA A 223 -19.00 -23.37 -7.44
C ALA A 223 -19.48 -23.64 -6.01
N ILE A 224 -18.65 -23.30 -5.02
CA ILE A 224 -19.01 -23.39 -3.60
C ILE A 224 -20.19 -22.44 -3.31
N GLU A 225 -20.09 -21.17 -3.69
CA GLU A 225 -21.16 -20.17 -3.50
C GLU A 225 -22.49 -20.62 -4.14
N ALA A 226 -22.43 -21.22 -5.33
CA ALA A 226 -23.60 -21.74 -6.04
C ALA A 226 -24.30 -22.90 -5.31
N ALA A 227 -23.60 -23.63 -4.42
CA ALA A 227 -24.19 -24.71 -3.64
C ALA A 227 -25.26 -24.21 -2.66
N LEU A 228 -25.16 -22.97 -2.16
CA LEU A 228 -26.13 -22.37 -1.23
C LEU A 228 -27.07 -21.34 -1.86
N ARG A 229 -27.45 -21.55 -3.13
CA ARG A 229 -28.55 -20.80 -3.75
C ARG A 229 -29.82 -20.89 -2.88
N PRO A 230 -30.66 -19.83 -2.84
CA PRO A 230 -31.87 -19.81 -2.01
C PRO A 230 -32.71 -21.07 -2.18
N GLY A 231 -33.03 -21.75 -1.07
CA GLY A 231 -33.81 -22.99 -1.05
C GLY A 231 -32.98 -24.29 -1.07
N ARG A 232 -31.65 -24.25 -1.11
CA ARG A 232 -30.77 -25.41 -0.92
C ARG A 232 -29.92 -25.28 0.34
N HIS A 233 -29.74 -26.40 1.06
CA HIS A 233 -28.92 -26.51 2.28
C HIS A 233 -29.22 -25.38 3.30
N GLN A 234 -30.49 -25.29 3.68
CA GLN A 234 -30.87 -24.48 4.82
C GLN A 234 -30.34 -25.14 6.12
N PRO A 235 -30.00 -24.36 7.15
CA PRO A 235 -29.48 -24.91 8.41
C PRO A 235 -30.46 -25.91 9.04
N ASP A 236 -29.93 -26.94 9.72
CA ASP A 236 -30.74 -28.00 10.34
C ASP A 236 -31.85 -27.42 11.23
N GLY A 237 -33.09 -27.85 11.00
CA GLY A 237 -34.28 -27.40 11.73
C GLY A 237 -35.04 -26.24 11.08
N SER A 238 -34.66 -25.78 9.89
CA SER A 238 -35.45 -24.83 9.10
C SER A 238 -36.56 -25.53 8.30
N ASP A 239 -37.74 -24.90 8.26
CA ASP A 239 -38.88 -25.37 7.45
C ASP A 239 -38.53 -25.25 5.95
N PRO A 240 -38.57 -26.34 5.16
CA PRO A 240 -38.26 -26.32 3.73
C PRO A 240 -39.08 -25.31 2.91
N GLY A 241 -40.25 -24.89 3.41
CA GLY A 241 -41.11 -23.88 2.79
C GLY A 241 -40.83 -22.43 3.22
N ALA A 242 -39.99 -22.22 4.25
CA ALA A 242 -39.70 -20.89 4.77
C ALA A 242 -38.76 -20.11 3.84
N ARG A 243 -39.06 -18.81 3.68
CA ARG A 243 -38.22 -17.89 2.91
C ARG A 243 -36.86 -17.74 3.59
N ASP A 244 -35.79 -18.00 2.85
CA ASP A 244 -34.42 -17.77 3.30
C ASP A 244 -34.19 -16.27 3.55
N THR A 245 -33.97 -15.89 4.81
CA THR A 245 -33.78 -14.49 5.26
C THR A 245 -32.31 -14.07 5.27
N ARG A 246 -31.37 -14.99 5.01
CA ARG A 246 -29.94 -14.69 5.01
C ARG A 246 -29.59 -13.76 3.85
N THR A 247 -28.68 -12.83 4.11
CA THR A 247 -28.12 -11.97 3.06
C THR A 247 -27.26 -12.78 2.08
N PRO A 248 -27.02 -12.30 0.84
CA PRO A 248 -26.09 -12.94 -0.07
C PRO A 248 -24.71 -13.22 0.54
N ALA A 249 -24.18 -12.28 1.32
CA ALA A 249 -22.89 -12.43 2.00
C ALA A 249 -22.91 -13.53 3.08
N GLN A 250 -23.99 -13.64 3.86
CA GLN A 250 -24.14 -14.72 4.85
C GLN A 250 -24.20 -16.09 4.19
N ARG A 251 -24.93 -16.23 3.08
CA ARG A 251 -24.96 -17.49 2.32
C ARG A 251 -23.61 -17.82 1.70
N CYS A 252 -22.92 -16.84 1.14
CA CYS A 252 -21.56 -17.03 0.62
C CYS A 252 -20.61 -17.53 1.72
N HIS A 253 -20.69 -16.97 2.93
CA HIS A 253 -19.94 -17.43 4.09
C HIS A 253 -20.26 -18.89 4.47
N ASP A 254 -21.55 -19.21 4.61
CA ASP A 254 -21.98 -20.58 4.95
C ASP A 254 -21.54 -21.58 3.88
N ALA A 255 -21.51 -21.16 2.61
CA ALA A 255 -21.13 -21.99 1.49
C ALA A 255 -19.65 -22.32 1.57
N LEU A 256 -18.83 -21.29 1.79
CA LEU A 256 -17.40 -21.46 2.03
C LEU A 256 -17.13 -22.42 3.19
N LYS A 257 -17.87 -22.28 4.31
CA LYS A 257 -17.76 -23.18 5.45
C LYS A 257 -18.08 -24.63 5.06
N LEU A 258 -19.19 -24.86 4.34
CA LEU A 258 -19.59 -26.20 3.91
C LEU A 258 -18.57 -26.83 2.95
N GLY A 259 -18.07 -26.07 1.98
CA GLY A 259 -17.05 -26.52 1.03
C GLY A 259 -15.76 -26.97 1.72
N LEU A 260 -15.31 -26.22 2.73
CA LEU A 260 -14.12 -26.57 3.53
C LEU A 260 -14.32 -27.85 4.35
N VAL A 261 -15.51 -28.04 4.94
CA VAL A 261 -15.85 -29.26 5.70
C VAL A 261 -15.87 -30.48 4.77
N PHE A 262 -16.51 -30.37 3.60
CA PHE A 262 -16.57 -31.47 2.63
C PHE A 262 -15.16 -31.89 2.17
N GLN A 263 -14.30 -30.92 1.86
CA GLN A 263 -12.91 -31.20 1.48
C GLN A 263 -12.13 -31.88 2.62
N ALA A 264 -12.27 -31.41 3.87
CA ALA A 264 -11.60 -32.00 5.02
C ALA A 264 -12.04 -33.45 5.28
N LEU A 265 -13.34 -33.75 5.10
CA LEU A 265 -13.89 -35.10 5.23
C LEU A 265 -13.40 -36.02 4.11
N CYS A 266 -13.39 -35.57 2.85
CA CYS A 266 -12.86 -36.35 1.74
C CYS A 266 -11.36 -36.64 1.88
N ALA A 267 -10.58 -35.68 2.41
CA ALA A 267 -9.14 -35.86 2.65
C ALA A 267 -8.83 -36.82 3.82
N ALA A 268 -9.78 -37.09 4.71
CA ALA A 268 -9.60 -38.03 5.82
C ALA A 268 -9.92 -39.49 5.45
N VAL A 269 -10.50 -39.73 4.26
CA VAL A 269 -10.96 -41.06 3.80
C VAL A 269 -10.08 -41.62 2.66
N GLY A 270 -9.18 -40.81 2.08
CA GLY A 270 -8.23 -41.21 1.04
C GLY A 270 -6.80 -41.29 1.55
#